data_AF-A0A2N1NC05-F1
#
_entry.id   AF-A0A2N1NC05-F1
#
_cell.length_a   1.000
_cell.length_b   1.000
_cell.length_c   1.000
_cell.angle_alpha   90.00
_cell.angle_beta   90.00
_cell.angle_gamma   90.00
#
_symmetry.space_group_name_H-M   'P 1'
#
loop_
_entity.id
_entity.type
_entity.pdbx_description
1 polymer ?
#
loop_
_entity_poly.entity_id
_entity_poly.type
_entity_poly.pdbx_seq_one_letter_code
_entity_poly.pdbx_strand_id
1 'polypeptide(L)'
;MDTTLTTVGNSAQNTSQILSWDSLPKLLKSILPQDYTYLIINFNKLSPCYTAENFAIPQFELDAFVDIDDAEKVHKWFLEFESHSKTTMPQSKGYGVKGKEVLFREKRHCIHSNLVKKKQGKRETKLPQSSRARNIHCNAKIHLRLEKWRLKTSHPLEINIKFTHNHVIDSAESLSFQRVKGEVRERFLELFADGHSSASAKYSYEDELHLSAENDQELLEMLADRGKNLDYSYIYRLFQEYRNNTLGSRNGTKMFERLTEAINNYNSSGNGKAVLQEYDSRVGKAFIL
;
A
#
# COMPACT_ATOMS: atom_id res chain seq x y z
N MET A 1 5.86 46.45 46.24
CA MET A 1 6.46 45.76 45.08
C MET A 1 5.58 44.57 44.79
N ASP A 2 4.51 44.78 44.04
CA ASP A 2 3.60 43.73 43.58
C ASP A 2 3.55 43.84 42.07
N THR A 3 4.02 42.79 41.38
CA THR A 3 4.01 42.73 39.93
C THR A 3 2.97 41.68 39.53
N THR A 4 1.80 42.16 39.13
CA THR A 4 0.73 41.35 38.54
C THR A 4 1.16 40.84 37.17
N LEU A 5 1.32 39.53 37.04
CA LEU A 5 1.45 38.81 35.78
C LEU A 5 0.06 38.70 35.14
N THR A 6 -0.15 39.44 34.05
CA THR A 6 -1.33 39.32 33.18
C THR A 6 -1.13 38.15 32.23
N THR A 7 -1.89 37.08 32.45
CA THR A 7 -2.03 35.95 31.53
C THR A 7 -2.85 36.39 30.32
N VAL A 8 -2.20 36.56 29.17
CA VAL A 8 -2.89 36.75 27.89
C VAL A 8 -3.36 35.38 27.41
N GLY A 9 -4.66 35.11 27.58
CA GLY A 9 -5.33 33.98 26.94
C GLY A 9 -5.45 34.25 25.44
N ASN A 10 -4.75 33.47 24.62
CA ASN A 10 -4.96 33.46 23.18
C ASN A 10 -6.23 32.67 22.84
N SER A 11 -7.33 33.40 22.59
CA SER A 11 -8.51 32.85 21.92
C SER A 11 -8.19 32.67 20.44
N ALA A 12 -7.98 31.43 20.00
CA ALA A 12 -7.84 31.09 18.58
C ALA A 12 -9.17 31.37 17.86
N GLN A 13 -9.19 32.40 17.03
CA GLN A 13 -10.24 32.64 16.06
C GLN A 13 -10.15 31.57 14.96
N ASN A 14 -11.04 30.58 15.01
CA ASN A 14 -11.21 29.57 13.96
C ASN A 14 -11.80 30.23 12.69
N THR A 15 -10.92 30.79 11.86
CA THR A 15 -11.26 31.12 10.48
C THR A 15 -10.85 29.94 9.62
N SER A 16 -11.83 29.23 9.08
CA SER A 16 -11.58 28.13 8.15
C SER A 16 -10.99 28.69 6.87
N GLN A 17 -9.72 28.40 6.60
CA GLN A 17 -8.99 28.92 5.44
C GLN A 17 -8.79 27.80 4.41
N ILE A 18 -9.10 28.12 3.15
CA ILE A 18 -8.74 27.28 2.01
C ILE A 18 -7.26 27.52 1.73
N LEU A 19 -6.48 26.44 1.72
CA LEU A 19 -5.06 26.45 1.48
C LEU A 19 -4.75 25.56 0.28
N SER A 20 -3.95 26.08 -0.64
CA SER A 20 -3.21 25.23 -1.57
C SER A 20 -2.17 24.43 -0.79
N TRP A 21 -1.71 23.32 -1.37
CA TRP A 21 -0.67 22.50 -0.73
C TRP A 21 0.59 23.31 -0.38
N ASP A 22 1.01 24.22 -1.26
CA ASP A 22 2.17 25.09 -1.04
C ASP A 22 2.02 26.04 0.17
N SER A 23 0.79 26.30 0.60
CA SER A 23 0.50 27.14 1.75
C SER A 23 0.33 26.35 3.05
N LEU A 24 0.43 25.01 3.01
CA LEU A 24 0.28 24.17 4.18
C LEU A 24 1.47 24.30 5.15
N PRO A 25 1.23 24.15 6.47
CA PRO A 25 2.31 23.95 7.44
C PRO A 25 3.24 22.81 7.01
N LYS A 26 4.55 22.97 7.25
CA LYS A 26 5.60 21.99 6.85
C LYS A 26 5.27 20.55 7.27
N LEU A 27 4.69 20.38 8.47
CA LEU A 27 4.29 19.07 8.98
C LEU A 27 3.18 18.42 8.14
N LEU A 28 2.23 19.21 7.64
CA LEU A 28 1.15 18.70 6.81
C LEU A 28 1.65 18.41 5.38
N LYS A 29 2.56 19.23 4.85
CA LYS A 29 3.19 18.97 3.54
C LYS A 29 3.91 17.62 3.47
N SER A 30 4.55 17.19 4.55
CA SER A 30 5.24 15.89 4.58
C SER A 30 4.30 14.68 4.58
N ILE A 31 2.99 14.87 4.71
CA ILE A 31 2.03 13.78 4.97
C ILE A 31 0.84 13.82 4.00
N LEU A 32 0.37 15.01 3.65
CA LEU A 32 -0.78 15.21 2.78
C LEU A 32 -0.36 15.24 1.30
N PRO A 33 -1.13 14.62 0.39
CA PRO A 33 -0.88 14.66 -1.05
C PRO A 33 -0.86 16.08 -1.64
N GLN A 34 0.00 16.30 -2.65
CA GLN A 34 0.28 17.62 -3.23
C GLN A 34 -0.81 18.17 -4.18
N ASP A 35 -1.49 17.29 -4.92
CA ASP A 35 -2.35 17.67 -6.05
C ASP A 35 -3.76 18.15 -5.67
N TYR A 36 -3.94 18.62 -4.42
CA TYR A 36 -5.26 18.94 -3.86
C TYR A 36 -5.24 20.23 -3.04
N THR A 37 -6.42 20.81 -2.88
CA THR A 37 -6.64 21.94 -1.98
C THR A 37 -7.33 21.50 -0.70
N TYR A 38 -6.97 22.15 0.41
CA TYR A 38 -7.39 21.76 1.73
C TYR A 38 -8.08 22.93 2.44
N LEU A 39 -9.34 22.74 2.81
CA LEU A 39 -10.04 23.63 3.73
C LEU A 39 -9.82 23.13 5.15
N ILE A 40 -8.91 23.75 5.89
CA ILE A 40 -8.60 23.35 7.27
C ILE A 40 -9.63 23.94 8.22
N ILE A 41 -10.29 23.08 8.99
CA ILE A 41 -11.25 23.48 10.03
C ILE A 41 -10.55 23.54 11.38
N ASN A 42 -9.72 22.54 11.67
CA ASN A 42 -9.02 22.42 12.93
C ASN A 42 -7.69 21.71 12.69
N PHE A 43 -6.60 22.26 13.23
CA PHE A 43 -5.29 21.64 13.20
C PHE A 43 -4.65 21.81 14.58
N ASN A 44 -4.53 20.69 15.29
CA ASN A 44 -3.95 20.65 16.63
C ASN A 44 -2.62 19.90 16.58
N LYS A 45 -1.51 20.63 16.69
CA LYS A 45 -0.18 20.04 16.83
C LYS A 45 0.00 19.54 18.26
N LEU A 46 0.29 18.24 18.40
CA LEU A 46 0.50 17.60 19.68
C LEU A 46 2.00 17.45 19.97
N SER A 47 2.33 17.18 21.24
CA SER A 47 3.69 16.83 21.63
C SER A 47 4.17 15.59 20.87
N PRO A 48 5.42 15.58 20.36
CA PRO A 48 5.99 14.39 19.73
C PRO A 48 5.99 13.19 20.68
N CYS A 49 5.88 11.99 20.12
CA CYS A 49 6.13 10.76 20.86
C CYS A 49 7.55 10.29 20.58
N TYR A 50 8.27 9.91 21.63
CA TYR A 50 9.59 9.32 21.54
C TYR A 50 9.47 7.80 21.61
N THR A 51 10.11 7.10 20.67
CA THR A 51 10.20 5.63 20.72
C THR A 51 11.26 5.18 21.71
N ALA A 52 11.35 3.86 21.96
CA ALA A 52 12.39 3.28 22.80
C ALA A 52 13.81 3.58 22.27
N GLU A 53 13.93 3.72 20.95
CA GLU A 53 15.15 4.09 20.23
C GLU A 53 15.36 5.62 20.14
N ASN A 54 14.56 6.40 20.88
CA ASN A 54 14.63 7.86 20.96
C ASN A 54 14.32 8.61 19.65
N PHE A 55 13.57 7.99 18.72
CA PHE A 55 13.06 8.69 17.53
C PHE A 55 11.86 9.55 17.89
N ALA A 56 11.90 10.82 17.48
CA ALA A 56 10.78 11.75 17.64
C ALA A 56 9.77 11.58 16.50
N ILE A 57 8.55 11.18 16.84
CA ILE A 57 7.45 11.02 15.90
C ILE A 57 6.52 12.23 16.03
N PRO A 58 6.27 12.97 14.94
CA PRO A 58 5.33 14.09 14.99
C PRO A 58 3.91 13.58 15.25
N GLN A 59 3.16 14.31 16.07
CA GLN A 59 1.77 14.00 16.37
C GLN A 59 0.88 15.21 16.11
N PHE A 60 -0.30 14.96 15.55
CA PHE A 60 -1.31 16.00 15.35
C PHE A 60 -2.69 15.40 15.15
N GLU A 61 -3.69 16.26 15.29
CA GLU A 61 -5.07 16.03 14.86
C GLU A 61 -5.44 17.07 13.80
N LEU A 62 -6.10 16.63 12.73
CA LEU A 62 -6.51 17.46 11.61
C LEU A 62 -7.95 17.14 11.25
N ASP A 63 -8.78 18.18 11.22
CA ASP A 63 -10.09 18.18 10.57
C ASP A 63 -10.02 19.10 9.36
N ALA A 64 -10.23 18.54 8.18
CA ALA A 64 -10.18 19.31 6.95
C ALA A 64 -11.17 18.77 5.92
N PHE A 65 -11.41 19.58 4.89
CA PHE A 65 -12.08 19.16 3.68
C PHE A 65 -11.15 19.24 2.48
N VAL A 66 -11.33 18.32 1.52
CA VAL A 66 -10.54 18.23 0.29
C VAL A 66 -11.45 18.38 -0.93
N ASP A 67 -10.93 18.95 -2.01
CA ASP A 67 -11.58 19.17 -3.31
C ASP A 67 -11.78 17.87 -4.12
N ILE A 68 -12.36 16.85 -3.48
CA ILE A 68 -12.64 15.55 -4.07
C ILE A 68 -14.13 15.26 -4.02
N ASP A 69 -14.70 14.91 -5.17
CA ASP A 69 -16.13 14.73 -5.41
C ASP A 69 -16.54 13.29 -5.75
N ASP A 70 -15.58 12.40 -5.95
CA ASP A 70 -15.81 11.04 -6.42
C ASP A 70 -15.09 9.99 -5.56
N ALA A 71 -15.71 8.81 -5.41
CA ALA A 71 -15.20 7.74 -4.57
C ALA A 71 -13.87 7.16 -5.06
N GLU A 72 -13.64 7.03 -6.37
CA GLU A 72 -12.37 6.52 -6.92
C GLU A 72 -11.24 7.51 -6.63
N LYS A 73 -11.49 8.81 -6.80
CA LYS A 73 -10.55 9.87 -6.41
C LYS A 73 -10.22 9.84 -4.91
N VAL A 74 -11.20 9.53 -4.05
CA VAL A 74 -10.92 9.35 -2.60
C VAL A 74 -9.95 8.18 -2.36
N HIS A 75 -10.08 7.08 -3.10
CA HIS A 75 -9.14 5.96 -3.01
C HIS A 75 -7.74 6.36 -3.46
N LYS A 76 -7.64 7.09 -4.59
CA LYS A 76 -6.36 7.60 -5.11
C LYS A 76 -5.68 8.52 -4.10
N TRP A 77 -6.39 9.52 -3.58
CA TRP A 77 -5.90 10.42 -2.54
C TRP A 77 -5.40 9.66 -1.31
N PHE A 78 -6.13 8.63 -0.89
CA PHE A 78 -5.73 7.85 0.27
C PHE A 78 -4.47 7.01 0.01
N LEU A 79 -4.29 6.45 -1.20
CA LEU A 79 -3.07 5.74 -1.57
C LEU A 79 -1.86 6.69 -1.58
N GLU A 80 -2.04 7.90 -2.11
CA GLU A 80 -1.01 8.95 -2.07
C GLU A 80 -0.69 9.32 -0.62
N PHE A 81 -1.69 9.46 0.25
CA PHE A 81 -1.49 9.70 1.68
C PHE A 81 -0.70 8.58 2.37
N GLU A 82 -1.00 7.30 2.12
CA GLU A 82 -0.21 6.17 2.68
C GLU A 82 1.25 6.23 2.21
N SER A 83 1.47 6.58 0.94
CA SER A 83 2.80 6.72 0.35
C SER A 83 3.60 7.88 0.98
N HIS A 84 2.99 9.06 1.11
CA HIS A 84 3.67 10.25 1.67
C HIS A 84 3.92 10.11 3.17
N SER A 85 2.91 9.64 3.91
CA SER A 85 3.02 9.46 5.35
C SER A 85 3.89 8.27 5.76
N LYS A 86 4.26 7.40 4.79
CA LYS A 86 4.90 6.10 5.02
C LYS A 86 4.13 5.21 6.00
N THR A 87 2.82 5.40 6.11
CA THR A 87 1.96 4.60 7.01
C THR A 87 1.06 3.66 6.24
N THR A 88 0.92 2.43 6.73
CA THR A 88 -0.10 1.50 6.24
C THR A 88 -1.30 1.51 7.18
N MET A 89 -2.45 1.95 6.68
CA MET A 89 -3.70 2.03 7.41
C MET A 89 -4.81 1.24 6.70
N PRO A 90 -4.93 -0.08 6.97
CA PRO A 90 -5.99 -0.90 6.41
C PRO A 90 -7.38 -0.42 6.82
N GLN A 91 -8.37 -0.72 5.97
CA GLN A 91 -9.77 -0.43 6.27
C GLN A 91 -10.22 -1.26 7.47
N SER A 92 -10.45 -0.59 8.60
CA SER A 92 -10.90 -1.22 9.84
C SER A 92 -12.42 -1.39 9.87
N LYS A 93 -13.15 -0.41 9.34
CA LYS A 93 -14.61 -0.43 9.25
C LYS A 93 -15.04 0.21 7.93
N GLY A 94 -15.57 -0.63 7.05
CA GLY A 94 -16.40 -0.18 5.93
C GLY A 94 -17.81 0.07 6.45
N TYR A 95 -18.40 1.19 6.08
CA TYR A 95 -19.81 1.44 6.37
C TYR A 95 -20.60 0.90 5.20
N GLY A 96 -21.55 -0.01 5.47
CA GLY A 96 -22.57 -0.32 4.48
C GLY A 96 -23.31 0.97 4.18
N VAL A 97 -23.10 1.53 2.99
CA VAL A 97 -23.71 2.78 2.56
C VAL A 97 -25.18 2.48 2.29
N LYS A 98 -26.01 2.56 3.33
CA LYS A 98 -27.47 2.41 3.23
C LYS A 98 -28.08 3.81 3.13
N GLY A 99 -28.57 4.16 1.95
CA GLY A 99 -29.25 5.44 1.69
C GLY A 99 -28.64 6.21 0.52
N LYS A 100 -29.38 7.22 0.02
CA LYS A 100 -28.98 8.05 -1.14
C LYS A 100 -28.01 9.20 -0.80
N GLU A 101 -27.70 9.38 0.49
CA GLU A 101 -27.04 10.61 0.99
C GLU A 101 -25.54 10.47 1.21
N VAL A 102 -25.06 9.29 1.61
CA VAL A 102 -23.63 9.03 1.78
C VAL A 102 -23.14 8.36 0.51
N LEU A 103 -22.05 8.86 -0.08
CA LEU A 103 -21.45 8.27 -1.27
C LEU A 103 -20.25 7.39 -0.91
N PHE A 104 -19.47 7.85 0.08
CA PHE A 104 -18.32 7.12 0.57
C PHE A 104 -18.15 7.36 2.06
N ARG A 105 -17.84 6.29 2.81
CA ARG A 105 -17.50 6.41 4.22
C ARG A 105 -16.65 5.26 4.68
N GLU A 106 -15.48 5.59 5.23
CA GLU A 106 -14.53 4.61 5.71
C GLU A 106 -13.80 5.08 6.96
N LYS A 107 -13.52 4.13 7.86
CA LYS A 107 -12.55 4.32 8.93
C LYS A 107 -11.37 3.38 8.73
N ARG A 108 -10.18 3.95 8.76
CA ARG A 108 -8.91 3.23 8.65
C ARG A 108 -8.09 3.49 9.91
N HIS A 109 -7.36 2.49 10.34
CA HIS A 109 -6.46 2.57 11.50
C HIS A 109 -5.11 2.03 11.08
N CYS A 110 -4.05 2.46 11.76
CA CYS A 110 -2.72 1.90 11.55
C CYS A 110 -2.77 0.36 11.65
N ILE A 111 -1.96 -0.32 10.82
CA ILE A 111 -1.83 -1.78 10.83
C ILE A 111 -1.45 -2.36 12.21
N HIS A 112 -0.78 -1.54 13.03
CA HIS A 112 -0.38 -1.86 14.40
C HIS A 112 -1.45 -1.57 15.46
N SER A 113 -2.65 -1.14 15.05
CA SER A 113 -3.76 -0.89 15.96
C SER A 113 -4.43 -2.19 16.43
N ASN A 114 -4.99 -2.12 17.64
CA ASN A 114 -5.84 -3.17 18.21
C ASN A 114 -6.97 -3.59 17.27
N LEU A 115 -7.61 -2.62 16.62
CA LEU A 115 -8.80 -2.85 15.80
C LEU A 115 -8.47 -3.63 14.53
N VAL A 116 -7.35 -3.29 13.88
CA VAL A 116 -6.90 -4.03 12.69
C VAL A 116 -6.51 -5.45 13.06
N LYS A 117 -5.75 -5.65 14.15
CA LYS A 117 -5.35 -6.98 14.60
C LYS A 117 -6.54 -7.86 14.98
N LYS A 118 -7.55 -7.31 15.67
CA LYS A 118 -8.81 -8.02 15.94
C LYS A 118 -9.55 -8.43 14.66
N LYS A 119 -9.61 -7.54 13.66
CA LYS A 119 -10.27 -7.81 12.37
C LYS A 119 -9.53 -8.86 11.53
N GLN A 120 -8.19 -8.91 11.61
CA GLN A 120 -7.38 -9.93 10.92
C GLN A 120 -7.57 -11.35 11.47
N GLY A 121 -8.20 -11.48 12.65
CA GLY A 121 -8.45 -12.75 13.31
C GLY A 121 -7.22 -13.32 14.04
N LYS A 122 -7.41 -14.41 14.78
CA LYS A 122 -6.33 -15.17 15.40
C LYS A 122 -5.59 -15.97 14.33
N ARG A 123 -4.68 -15.34 13.59
CA ARG A 123 -3.64 -16.10 12.89
C ARG A 123 -2.59 -16.46 13.92
N GLU A 124 -2.23 -17.73 14.02
CA GLU A 124 -1.05 -18.16 14.77
C GLU A 124 0.14 -17.35 14.25
N THR A 125 0.64 -16.44 15.09
CA THR A 125 1.86 -15.70 14.81
C THR A 125 3.00 -16.71 14.82
N LYS A 126 3.42 -17.14 13.62
CA LYS A 126 4.54 -18.08 13.42
C LYS A 126 5.80 -17.68 14.19
N LEU A 127 5.96 -16.38 14.48
CA LEU A 127 6.95 -15.86 15.44
C LEU A 127 6.29 -14.80 16.37
N PRO A 128 5.99 -15.14 17.64
CA PRO A 128 5.42 -14.22 18.62
C PRO A 128 6.31 -13.01 18.92
N GLN A 129 7.63 -13.17 18.75
CA GLN A 129 8.62 -12.15 19.06
C GLN A 129 8.92 -11.19 17.89
N SER A 130 8.48 -11.52 16.66
CA SER A 130 8.72 -10.64 15.51
C SER A 130 8.04 -9.30 15.75
N SER A 131 8.76 -8.21 15.52
CA SER A 131 8.22 -6.87 15.67
C SER A 131 7.00 -6.65 14.76
N ARG A 132 7.02 -7.24 13.55
CA ARG A 132 5.87 -7.30 12.62
C ARG A 132 4.58 -7.88 13.22
N ALA A 133 4.68 -8.78 14.17
CA ALA A 133 3.53 -9.43 14.81
C ALA A 133 2.91 -8.58 15.93
N ARG A 134 3.62 -7.56 16.45
CA ARG A 134 3.20 -6.87 17.67
C ARG A 134 1.99 -5.98 17.43
N ASN A 135 1.01 -6.15 18.31
CA ASN A 135 -0.05 -5.19 18.52
C ASN A 135 0.44 -4.22 19.58
N ILE A 136 0.99 -3.10 19.15
CA ILE A 136 1.50 -2.05 20.03
C ILE A 136 0.44 -1.02 20.38
N HIS A 137 -0.84 -1.33 20.12
CA HIS A 137 -1.97 -0.49 20.50
C HIS A 137 -1.89 0.93 19.91
N CYS A 138 -1.43 1.04 18.66
CA CYS A 138 -1.33 2.33 17.98
C CYS A 138 -2.72 2.97 17.84
N ASN A 139 -2.81 4.26 18.19
CA ASN A 139 -4.05 5.04 18.21
C ASN A 139 -4.30 5.82 16.92
N ALA A 140 -3.37 5.77 15.97
CA ALA A 140 -3.48 6.49 14.71
C ALA A 140 -4.65 5.97 13.86
N LYS A 141 -5.47 6.91 13.38
CA LYS A 141 -6.67 6.63 12.60
C LYS A 141 -7.01 7.77 11.65
N ILE A 142 -7.73 7.41 10.60
CA ILE A 142 -8.29 8.35 9.64
C ILE A 142 -9.75 7.97 9.34
N HIS A 143 -10.59 8.99 9.26
CA HIS A 143 -11.99 8.87 8.86
C HIS A 143 -12.21 9.71 7.61
N LEU A 144 -12.73 9.06 6.58
CA LEU A 144 -13.04 9.67 5.29
C LEU A 144 -14.55 9.62 5.09
N ARG A 145 -15.16 10.74 4.69
CA ARG A 145 -16.60 10.83 4.47
C ARG A 145 -16.92 11.76 3.31
N LEU A 146 -17.63 11.23 2.32
CA LEU A 146 -18.17 11.96 1.19
C LEU A 146 -19.70 11.84 1.19
N GLU A 147 -20.39 12.97 1.17
CA GLU A 147 -21.85 13.03 1.19
C GLU A 147 -22.37 13.77 -0.03
N LYS A 148 -23.51 13.33 -0.54
CA LYS A 148 -24.12 13.84 -1.76
C LYS A 148 -24.45 15.32 -1.68
N TRP A 149 -24.90 15.81 -0.52
CA TRP A 149 -25.24 17.22 -0.35
C TRP A 149 -23.99 18.12 -0.37
N ARG A 150 -22.81 17.58 -0.01
CA ARG A 150 -21.54 18.30 -0.04
C ARG A 150 -20.93 18.41 -1.43
N LEU A 151 -21.41 17.66 -2.43
CA LEU A 151 -20.92 17.82 -3.80
C LEU A 151 -21.18 19.22 -4.38
N LYS A 152 -22.05 20.02 -3.75
CA LYS A 152 -22.29 21.42 -4.12
C LYS A 152 -21.28 22.39 -3.51
N THR A 153 -20.40 21.93 -2.61
CA THR A 153 -19.36 22.75 -1.99
C THR A 153 -18.06 22.62 -2.78
N SER A 154 -17.12 23.55 -2.55
CA SER A 154 -15.80 23.49 -3.20
C SER A 154 -14.93 22.33 -2.70
N HIS A 155 -15.11 21.91 -1.45
CA HIS A 155 -14.34 20.83 -0.80
C HIS A 155 -15.30 19.80 -0.20
N PRO A 156 -15.75 18.80 -0.98
CA PRO A 156 -16.82 17.89 -0.55
C PRO A 156 -16.38 16.82 0.46
N LEU A 157 -15.14 16.36 0.33
CA LEU A 157 -14.61 15.24 1.11
C LEU A 157 -14.20 15.71 2.51
N GLU A 158 -14.81 15.17 3.56
CA GLU A 158 -14.35 15.37 4.93
C GLU A 158 -13.27 14.35 5.28
N ILE A 159 -12.15 14.86 5.79
CA ILE A 159 -11.05 14.08 6.34
C ILE A 159 -10.85 14.44 7.82
N ASN A 160 -10.87 13.43 8.68
CA ASN A 160 -10.48 13.54 10.08
C ASN A 160 -9.29 12.62 10.31
N ILE A 161 -8.12 13.20 10.58
CA ILE A 161 -6.87 12.50 10.79
C ILE A 161 -6.47 12.67 12.26
N LYS A 162 -6.25 11.54 12.93
CA LYS A 162 -5.56 11.50 14.23
C LYS A 162 -4.24 10.78 14.01
N PHE A 163 -3.17 11.55 13.84
CA PHE A 163 -1.83 11.07 13.51
C PHE A 163 -1.02 10.84 14.78
N THR A 164 -1.52 10.00 15.68
CA THR A 164 -0.88 9.71 16.98
C THR A 164 -0.25 8.32 16.96
N HIS A 165 0.95 8.24 16.40
CA HIS A 165 1.75 7.02 16.35
C HIS A 165 2.66 6.89 17.58
N ASN A 166 2.83 5.66 18.06
CA ASN A 166 3.70 5.28 19.17
C ASN A 166 4.81 4.30 18.72
N HIS A 167 5.12 4.31 17.42
CA HIS A 167 6.16 3.50 16.79
C HIS A 167 6.73 4.24 15.61
N VAL A 168 7.96 3.89 15.23
CA VAL A 168 8.63 4.45 14.06
C VAL A 168 7.79 4.13 12.81
N ILE A 169 7.45 5.15 12.03
CA ILE A 169 6.67 5.02 10.79
C ILE A 169 7.57 4.88 9.56
N ASP A 170 8.80 5.39 9.65
CA ASP A 170 9.80 5.35 8.58
C ASP A 170 10.96 4.44 9.00
N SER A 171 10.71 3.14 8.93
CA SER A 171 11.69 2.09 9.20
C SER A 171 11.48 0.93 8.25
N ALA A 172 12.50 0.11 8.03
CA ALA A 172 12.37 -1.09 7.19
C ALA A 172 11.21 -2.01 7.63
N GLU A 173 10.92 -2.05 8.93
CA GLU A 173 9.77 -2.77 9.44
C GLU A 173 8.45 -2.15 9.01
N SER A 174 8.28 -0.83 9.18
CA SER A 174 7.05 -0.14 8.81
C SER A 174 6.84 -0.13 7.29
N LEU A 175 7.90 0.09 6.52
CA LEU A 175 7.91 0.05 5.06
C LEU A 175 7.58 -1.33 4.50
N SER A 176 7.91 -2.39 5.25
CA SER A 176 7.55 -3.74 4.84
C SER A 176 6.05 -4.06 4.87
N PHE A 177 5.22 -3.18 5.43
CA PHE A 177 3.76 -3.30 5.38
C PHE A 177 3.13 -2.55 4.20
N GLN A 178 3.93 -1.80 3.45
CA GLN A 178 3.44 -1.02 2.32
C GLN A 178 2.69 -1.89 1.32
N ARG A 179 1.70 -1.25 0.68
CA ARG A 179 0.92 -1.90 -0.36
C ARG A 179 1.79 -2.02 -1.60
N VAL A 180 1.75 -3.22 -2.19
CA VAL A 180 2.35 -3.48 -3.50
C VAL A 180 1.76 -2.53 -4.52
N LYS A 181 2.61 -1.77 -5.20
CA LYS A 181 2.18 -0.90 -6.30
C LYS A 181 1.83 -1.71 -7.55
N GLY A 182 0.89 -1.18 -8.33
CA GLY A 182 0.46 -1.80 -9.60
C GLY A 182 1.62 -1.98 -10.56
N GLU A 183 2.42 -0.92 -10.75
CA GLU A 183 3.61 -0.89 -11.62
C GLU A 183 4.61 -2.03 -11.31
N VAL A 184 4.90 -2.26 -10.03
CA VAL A 184 5.83 -3.32 -9.61
C VAL A 184 5.23 -4.69 -9.91
N ARG A 185 3.94 -4.88 -9.61
CA ARG A 185 3.24 -6.14 -9.93
C ARG A 185 3.27 -6.42 -11.43
N GLU A 186 3.04 -5.41 -12.26
CA GLU A 186 3.07 -5.52 -13.72
C GLU A 186 4.48 -5.86 -14.21
N ARG A 187 5.52 -5.21 -13.69
CA ARG A 187 6.91 -5.53 -14.03
C ARG A 187 7.27 -6.99 -13.76
N PHE A 188 6.82 -7.55 -12.64
CA PHE A 188 7.02 -8.97 -12.36
C PHE A 188 6.25 -9.89 -13.32
N LEU A 189 5.06 -9.50 -13.78
CA LEU A 189 4.31 -10.26 -14.78
C LEU A 189 5.03 -10.27 -16.14
N GLU A 190 5.66 -9.16 -16.52
CA GLU A 190 6.52 -9.08 -17.71
C GLU A 190 7.71 -10.03 -17.60
N LEU A 191 8.45 -10.00 -16.48
CA LEU A 191 9.56 -10.92 -16.24
C LEU A 191 9.12 -12.39 -16.34
N PHE A 192 7.93 -12.73 -15.85
CA PHE A 192 7.39 -14.08 -16.00
C PHE A 192 7.01 -14.43 -17.44
N ALA A 193 6.55 -13.45 -18.22
CA ALA A 193 6.30 -13.61 -19.65
C ALA A 193 7.61 -13.86 -20.42
N ASP A 194 8.70 -13.21 -20.00
CA ASP A 194 10.05 -13.40 -20.53
C ASP A 194 10.72 -14.72 -20.08
N GLY A 195 10.01 -15.54 -19.30
CA GLY A 195 10.46 -16.87 -18.89
C GLY A 195 11.18 -16.92 -17.54
N HIS A 196 11.19 -15.82 -16.77
CA HIS A 196 11.76 -15.85 -15.43
C HIS A 196 10.93 -16.71 -14.47
N SER A 197 11.64 -17.46 -13.62
CA SER A 197 11.07 -18.07 -12.42
C SER A 197 10.85 -17.01 -11.33
N SER A 198 10.14 -17.36 -10.26
CA SER A 198 9.99 -16.47 -9.10
C SER A 198 11.34 -16.02 -8.49
N ALA A 199 12.35 -16.90 -8.52
CA ALA A 199 13.69 -16.59 -7.99
C ALA A 199 14.47 -15.69 -8.95
N SER A 200 14.57 -16.07 -10.23
CA SER A 200 15.30 -15.27 -11.20
C SER A 200 14.65 -13.91 -11.45
N ALA A 201 13.31 -13.81 -11.42
CA ALA A 201 12.63 -12.52 -11.52
C ALA A 201 12.95 -11.61 -10.33
N LYS A 202 13.07 -12.17 -9.11
CA LYS A 202 13.45 -11.39 -7.93
C LYS A 202 14.85 -10.79 -8.09
N TYR A 203 15.82 -11.61 -8.47
CA TYR A 203 17.19 -11.14 -8.68
C TYR A 203 17.27 -10.08 -9.78
N SER A 204 16.65 -10.34 -10.94
CA SER A 204 16.64 -9.36 -12.04
C SER A 204 15.98 -8.04 -11.65
N TYR A 205 14.89 -8.09 -10.90
CA TYR A 205 14.23 -6.88 -10.42
C TYR A 205 15.05 -6.14 -9.34
N GLU A 206 15.70 -6.84 -8.43
CA GLU A 206 16.60 -6.21 -7.45
C GLU A 206 17.81 -5.56 -8.15
N ASP A 207 18.38 -6.19 -9.19
CA ASP A 207 19.42 -5.59 -10.02
C ASP A 207 18.93 -4.30 -10.71
N GLU A 208 17.69 -4.27 -11.21
CA GLU A 208 17.07 -3.04 -11.74
C GLU A 208 17.01 -1.94 -10.68
N LEU A 209 16.65 -2.27 -9.44
CA LEU A 209 16.63 -1.31 -8.33
C LEU A 209 18.04 -0.78 -8.02
N HIS A 210 19.06 -1.66 -8.00
CA HIS A 210 20.45 -1.28 -7.81
C HIS A 210 20.94 -0.28 -8.87
N LEU A 211 20.54 -0.46 -10.13
CA LEU A 211 20.91 0.43 -11.22
C LEU A 211 20.15 1.76 -11.20
N SER A 212 18.92 1.76 -10.68
CA SER A 212 18.08 2.97 -10.61
C SER A 212 18.36 3.89 -9.43
N ALA A 213 19.00 3.40 -8.37
CA ALA A 213 19.27 4.16 -7.17
C ALA A 213 20.35 5.22 -7.41
N GLU A 214 20.14 6.45 -6.94
CA GLU A 214 21.15 7.50 -7.02
C GLU A 214 22.26 7.30 -5.98
N ASN A 215 21.94 6.65 -4.85
CA ASN A 215 22.85 6.42 -3.73
C ASN A 215 22.43 5.23 -2.86
N ASP A 216 23.34 4.81 -1.97
CA ASP A 216 23.13 3.66 -1.07
C ASP A 216 21.94 3.84 -0.12
N GLN A 217 21.67 5.06 0.35
CA GLN A 217 20.55 5.32 1.26
C GLN A 217 19.21 5.11 0.55
N GLU A 218 19.07 5.65 -0.66
CA GLU A 218 17.89 5.44 -1.49
C GLU A 218 17.69 3.96 -1.81
N LEU A 219 18.77 3.27 -2.19
CA LEU A 219 18.74 1.83 -2.45
C LEU A 219 18.21 1.04 -1.24
N LEU A 220 18.72 1.33 -0.04
CA LEU A 220 18.28 0.67 1.19
C LEU A 220 16.78 0.91 1.46
N GLU A 221 16.29 2.12 1.21
CA GLU A 221 14.86 2.45 1.32
C GLU A 221 14.02 1.68 0.30
N MET A 222 14.47 1.61 -0.96
CA MET A 222 13.77 0.87 -2.02
C MET A 222 13.70 -0.64 -1.73
N LEU A 223 14.79 -1.23 -1.24
CA LEU A 223 14.85 -2.64 -0.91
C LEU A 223 13.98 -2.99 0.31
N ALA A 224 13.81 -2.05 1.24
CA ALA A 224 12.99 -2.24 2.44
C ALA A 224 11.49 -1.99 2.22
N ASP A 225 11.15 -1.12 1.27
CA ASP A 225 9.77 -0.78 0.92
C ASP A 225 9.10 -1.89 0.13
N ARG A 226 8.13 -2.57 0.74
CA ARG A 226 7.36 -3.65 0.10
C ARG A 226 6.55 -3.18 -1.10
N GLY A 227 6.21 -1.89 -1.16
CA GLY A 227 5.56 -1.27 -2.30
C GLY A 227 6.47 -1.22 -3.54
N LYS A 228 7.79 -1.20 -3.33
CA LYS A 228 8.83 -1.18 -4.37
C LYS A 228 9.48 -2.55 -4.55
N ASN A 229 10.04 -3.16 -3.50
CA ASN A 229 10.63 -4.50 -3.53
C ASN A 229 9.69 -5.55 -2.93
N LEU A 230 9.14 -6.42 -3.78
CA LEU A 230 8.22 -7.45 -3.36
C LEU A 230 8.87 -8.51 -2.45
N ASP A 231 8.11 -8.94 -1.45
CA ASP A 231 8.48 -10.10 -0.66
C ASP A 231 8.42 -11.38 -1.51
N TYR A 232 9.39 -12.29 -1.32
CA TYR A 232 9.49 -13.50 -2.12
C TYR A 232 8.22 -14.36 -2.07
N SER A 233 7.52 -14.38 -0.93
CA SER A 233 6.27 -15.14 -0.80
C SER A 233 5.16 -14.61 -1.70
N TYR A 234 5.10 -13.29 -1.86
CA TYR A 234 4.19 -12.62 -2.78
C TYR A 234 4.57 -12.90 -4.23
N ILE A 235 5.86 -12.77 -4.58
CA ILE A 235 6.37 -13.07 -5.93
C ILE A 235 6.04 -14.52 -6.31
N TYR A 236 6.30 -15.47 -5.41
CA TYR A 236 5.98 -16.88 -5.64
C TYR A 236 4.49 -17.10 -5.87
N ARG A 237 3.61 -16.51 -5.05
CA ARG A 237 2.16 -16.63 -5.26
C ARG A 237 1.72 -15.99 -6.58
N LEU A 238 2.26 -14.83 -6.93
CA LEU A 238 1.96 -14.14 -8.18
C LEU A 238 2.38 -14.99 -9.38
N PHE A 239 3.57 -15.60 -9.32
CA PHE A 239 4.05 -16.53 -10.34
C PHE A 239 3.11 -17.73 -10.51
N GLN A 240 2.64 -18.31 -9.42
CA GLN A 240 1.70 -19.45 -9.50
C GLN A 240 0.34 -19.04 -10.08
N GLU A 241 -0.17 -17.85 -9.74
CA GLU A 241 -1.38 -17.29 -10.34
C GLU A 241 -1.19 -17.06 -11.84
N TYR A 242 -0.09 -16.41 -12.24
CA TYR A 242 0.29 -16.22 -13.63
C TYR A 242 0.37 -17.55 -14.37
N ARG A 243 1.11 -18.53 -13.84
CA ARG A 243 1.29 -19.85 -14.43
C ARG A 243 -0.04 -20.57 -14.62
N ASN A 244 -0.91 -20.56 -13.61
CA ASN A 244 -2.22 -21.21 -13.71
C ASN A 244 -3.12 -20.53 -14.74
N ASN A 245 -3.11 -19.20 -14.81
CA ASN A 245 -3.93 -18.44 -15.76
C ASN A 245 -3.44 -18.64 -17.20
N THR A 246 -2.12 -18.54 -17.39
CA THR A 246 -1.45 -18.71 -18.68
C THR A 246 -1.40 -20.19 -19.04
N LEU A 247 -0.58 -21.01 -18.40
CA LEU A 247 -0.32 -22.39 -18.82
C LEU A 247 -1.38 -23.41 -18.37
N GLY A 248 -2.19 -23.09 -17.36
CA GLY A 248 -3.07 -24.07 -16.71
C GLY A 248 -2.36 -24.86 -15.59
N SER A 249 -3.05 -25.83 -15.02
CA SER A 249 -2.48 -26.68 -13.96
C SER A 249 -1.31 -27.48 -14.49
N ARG A 250 -0.34 -27.77 -13.60
CA ARG A 250 0.77 -28.67 -13.93
C ARG A 250 0.23 -30.02 -14.37
N ASN A 251 0.69 -30.49 -15.54
CA ASN A 251 0.21 -31.71 -16.19
C ASN A 251 -1.31 -31.73 -16.47
N GLY A 252 -1.95 -30.56 -16.58
CA GLY A 252 -3.35 -30.45 -16.97
C GLY A 252 -3.53 -30.40 -18.49
N THR A 253 -4.72 -30.75 -18.97
CA THR A 253 -5.07 -30.75 -20.40
C THR A 253 -4.72 -29.44 -21.10
N LYS A 254 -5.06 -28.30 -20.49
CA LYS A 254 -4.79 -26.96 -21.03
C LYS A 254 -3.30 -26.68 -21.30
N MET A 255 -2.41 -27.25 -20.48
CA MET A 255 -0.96 -27.12 -20.68
C MET A 255 -0.51 -27.85 -21.95
N PHE A 256 -1.03 -29.07 -22.16
CA PHE A 256 -0.71 -29.88 -23.33
C PHE A 256 -1.35 -29.33 -24.62
N GLU A 257 -2.57 -28.80 -24.54
CA GLU A 257 -3.21 -28.09 -25.65
C GLU A 257 -2.35 -26.91 -26.13
N ARG A 258 -1.87 -26.07 -25.22
CA ARG A 258 -0.96 -24.96 -25.55
C ARG A 258 0.39 -25.41 -26.08
N LEU A 259 0.94 -26.49 -25.53
CA LEU A 259 2.19 -27.05 -26.02
C LEU A 259 2.05 -27.57 -27.46
N THR A 260 0.90 -28.17 -27.78
CA THR A 260 0.56 -28.60 -29.14
C THR A 260 0.46 -27.40 -30.09
N GLU A 261 -0.19 -26.32 -29.66
CA GLU A 261 -0.26 -25.06 -30.42
C GLU A 261 1.14 -24.47 -30.68
N ALA A 262 1.99 -24.42 -29.65
CA ALA A 262 3.37 -23.93 -29.78
C ALA A 262 4.20 -24.78 -30.76
N ILE A 263 4.05 -26.11 -30.72
CA ILE A 263 4.71 -27.03 -31.65
C ILE A 263 4.23 -26.79 -33.09
N ASN A 264 2.92 -26.63 -33.29
CA ASN A 264 2.36 -26.35 -34.61
C ASN A 264 2.87 -25.02 -35.18
N ASN A 265 2.94 -23.97 -34.35
CA ASN A 265 3.50 -22.68 -34.75
C ASN A 265 4.98 -22.79 -35.10
N TYR A 266 5.77 -23.50 -34.28
CA TYR A 266 7.19 -23.74 -34.56
C TYR A 266 7.40 -24.53 -35.87
N ASN A 267 6.66 -25.62 -36.08
CA ASN A 267 6.74 -26.42 -37.30
C ASN A 267 6.33 -25.63 -38.55
N SER A 268 5.40 -24.69 -38.40
CA SER A 268 4.96 -23.80 -39.48
C SER A 268 5.95 -22.66 -39.76
N SER A 269 6.82 -22.32 -38.80
CA SER A 269 7.77 -21.21 -38.92
C SER A 269 9.00 -21.51 -39.80
N GLY A 270 9.18 -22.76 -40.25
CA GLY A 270 10.34 -23.18 -41.03
C GLY A 270 11.65 -23.31 -40.23
N ASN A 271 11.62 -23.08 -38.91
CA ASN A 271 12.79 -23.16 -38.03
C ASN A 271 13.20 -24.59 -37.65
N GLY A 272 12.41 -25.60 -38.04
CA GLY A 272 12.69 -27.01 -37.74
C GLY A 272 11.43 -27.85 -37.62
N LYS A 273 11.55 -29.02 -36.98
CA LYS A 273 10.43 -29.89 -36.60
C LYS A 273 10.53 -30.24 -35.12
N ALA A 274 9.42 -30.11 -34.41
CA ALA A 274 9.21 -30.53 -33.04
C ALA A 274 8.01 -31.48 -32.96
N VAL A 275 8.02 -32.38 -31.98
CA VAL A 275 6.95 -33.35 -31.71
C VAL A 275 6.71 -33.46 -30.22
N LEU A 276 5.46 -33.69 -29.82
CA LEU A 276 5.08 -33.99 -28.44
C LEU A 276 5.02 -35.51 -28.26
N GLN A 277 5.69 -36.05 -27.25
CA GLN A 277 5.68 -37.48 -26.95
C GLN A 277 5.16 -37.73 -25.53
N GLU A 278 4.18 -38.62 -25.39
CA GLU A 278 3.68 -39.03 -24.08
C GLU A 278 4.67 -39.95 -23.35
N TYR A 279 4.73 -39.81 -22.03
CA TYR A 279 5.64 -40.57 -21.17
C TYR A 279 4.87 -41.19 -20.00
N ASP A 280 4.95 -42.52 -19.84
CA ASP A 280 4.41 -43.20 -18.66
C ASP A 280 5.50 -43.30 -17.58
N SER A 281 5.34 -42.51 -16.52
CA SER A 281 6.27 -42.52 -15.39
C SER A 281 6.29 -43.83 -14.60
N ARG A 282 5.25 -44.67 -14.70
CA ARG A 282 5.18 -45.97 -14.01
C ARG A 282 6.02 -47.02 -14.71
N VAL A 283 6.07 -46.95 -16.04
CA VAL A 283 6.79 -47.93 -16.88
C VAL A 283 8.19 -47.42 -17.26
N GLY A 284 8.46 -46.12 -17.05
CA GLY A 284 9.75 -45.50 -17.36
C GLY A 284 10.03 -45.42 -18.86
N LYS A 285 8.97 -45.41 -19.68
CA LYS A 285 9.07 -45.45 -21.15
C LYS A 285 8.21 -44.38 -21.79
N ALA A 286 8.75 -43.79 -22.84
CA ALA A 286 7.99 -42.94 -23.75
C ALA A 286 7.19 -43.81 -24.72
N PHE A 287 5.94 -43.44 -25.00
CA PHE A 287 5.16 -44.10 -26.03
C PHE A 287 5.71 -43.70 -27.39
N ILE A 288 6.13 -44.68 -28.19
CA ILE A 288 6.37 -44.47 -29.62
C ILE A 288 5.01 -44.69 -30.28
N LEU A 289 4.39 -43.60 -30.76
CA LEU A 289 3.20 -43.67 -31.61
C LEU A 289 3.58 -44.10 -33.02
#